data_AF-A0A6S7J7H6-F1
#
_entry.id   AF-A0A6S7J7H6-F1
#
_cell.length_a   1.000
_cell.length_b   1.000
_cell.length_c   1.000
_cell.angle_alpha   90.00
_cell.angle_beta   90.00
_cell.angle_gamma   90.00
#
_symmetry.space_group_name_H-M   'P 1'
#
loop_
_entity.id
_entity.type
_entity.pdbx_description
1 polymer ?
#
loop_
_entity_poly.entity_id
_entity_poly.type
_entity_poly.pdbx_seq_one_letter_code
_entity_poly.pdbx_strand_id
1 'polypeptide(L)'
;MVLVWKVIHISFFRVFSGHIKEVDGKPPKETQWGEKPSFGTCLAEFSNGRGGWVHDVSFSAAGDKLAWVGHDSSISVVAAANQAQIYTIKGEFLPLITCTWITSNSVVAAGHDYVPFLFSVDDAGQLTFNQKLDVAKKKESETMSAMAKFRTMDKEASTGDSGKGVNTTHQNSITQISIHTGDKRSTSKFASAGVDGRFVIWDVK
;
A
#
# COMPACT_ATOMS: atom_id res chain seq x y z
N MET A 1 3.98 20.34 -12.23
CA MET A 1 3.54 19.25 -11.32
C MET A 1 3.81 17.89 -11.99
N VAL A 2 4.46 16.90 -11.35
CA VAL A 2 4.64 15.56 -11.96
C VAL A 2 3.36 14.76 -11.71
N LEU A 3 2.43 14.79 -12.66
CA LEU A 3 1.26 13.93 -12.64
C LEU A 3 1.63 12.58 -13.25
N VAL A 4 1.63 11.54 -12.43
CA VAL A 4 1.74 10.18 -12.97
C VAL A 4 0.38 9.71 -13.42
N TRP A 5 0.30 9.48 -14.73
CA TRP A 5 -0.78 8.76 -15.36
C TRP A 5 -0.50 7.27 -15.20
N LYS A 6 -1.43 6.60 -14.54
CA LYS A 6 -1.46 5.15 -14.36
C LYS A 6 -1.73 4.48 -15.72
N VAL A 7 -0.68 4.11 -16.45
CA VAL A 7 -0.81 3.19 -17.60
C VAL A 7 -0.60 1.77 -17.06
N ILE A 8 -1.68 1.14 -16.57
CA ILE A 8 -1.68 -0.28 -16.20
C ILE A 8 -1.75 -1.06 -17.51
N HIS A 9 -0.63 -1.47 -18.07
CA HIS A 9 -0.56 -2.59 -19.01
C HIS A 9 0.80 -3.25 -18.80
N ILE A 10 0.79 -4.51 -18.34
CA ILE A 10 1.97 -5.40 -18.30
C ILE A 10 2.93 -5.04 -17.13
N SER A 11 3.90 -5.92 -16.85
CA SER A 11 4.74 -6.03 -15.64
C SER A 11 5.76 -4.90 -15.39
N PHE A 12 5.42 -3.68 -15.80
CA PHE A 12 6.21 -2.48 -15.64
C PHE A 12 5.28 -1.29 -15.39
N PHE A 13 5.82 -0.19 -14.89
CA PHE A 13 5.09 1.09 -14.81
C PHE A 13 5.97 2.22 -15.36
N ARG A 14 5.32 3.31 -15.73
CA ARG A 14 5.97 4.48 -16.34
C ARG A 14 5.65 5.75 -15.56
N VAL A 15 6.63 6.62 -15.47
CA VAL A 15 6.48 7.98 -14.95
C VAL A 15 6.36 8.92 -16.13
N PHE A 16 5.25 9.63 -16.22
CA PHE A 16 5.01 10.62 -17.28
C PHE A 16 5.07 12.04 -16.72
N SER A 17 5.50 12.99 -17.55
CA SER A 17 5.35 14.41 -17.22
C SER A 17 3.92 14.86 -17.46
N GLY A 18 3.34 15.50 -16.44
CA GLY A 18 2.07 16.23 -16.54
C GLY A 18 2.23 17.74 -16.72
N HIS A 19 3.45 18.23 -17.00
CA HIS A 19 3.73 19.66 -17.05
C HIS A 19 3.09 20.31 -18.29
N ILE A 20 2.25 21.31 -18.07
CA ILE A 20 1.58 22.08 -19.14
C ILE A 20 2.13 23.50 -19.11
N LYS A 21 2.76 23.95 -20.19
CA LYS A 21 3.49 25.23 -20.21
C LYS A 21 2.59 26.42 -19.88
N GLU A 22 1.35 26.39 -20.35
CA GLU A 22 0.34 27.43 -20.15
C GLU A 22 -0.15 27.51 -18.69
N VAL A 23 -0.01 26.42 -17.92
CA VAL A 23 -0.53 26.31 -16.54
C VAL A 23 0.61 26.39 -15.52
N ASP A 24 1.67 25.60 -15.73
CA ASP A 24 2.82 25.46 -14.82
C ASP A 24 3.98 26.42 -15.18
N GLY A 25 3.89 27.16 -16.29
CA GLY A 25 4.97 28.03 -16.78
C GLY A 25 6.08 27.29 -17.54
N LYS A 26 7.26 27.90 -17.67
CA LYS A 26 8.37 27.31 -18.44
C LYS A 26 8.84 26.01 -17.76
N PRO A 27 8.88 24.86 -18.48
CA PRO A 27 9.33 23.61 -17.89
C PRO A 27 10.80 23.69 -17.46
N PRO A 28 11.19 23.01 -16.37
CA PRO A 28 12.59 22.85 -16.02
C PRO A 28 13.30 22.05 -17.12
N LYS A 29 14.64 22.18 -17.20
CA LYS A 29 15.44 21.39 -18.16
C LYS A 29 15.39 19.89 -17.84
N GLU A 30 15.35 19.56 -16.56
CA GLU A 30 15.38 18.21 -16.03
C GLU A 30 14.53 18.13 -14.75
N THR A 31 14.02 16.93 -14.49
CA THR A 31 13.37 16.53 -13.25
C THR A 31 14.15 15.40 -12.63
N GLN A 32 13.90 15.11 -11.35
CA GLN A 32 14.46 13.93 -10.69
C GLN A 32 14.14 12.59 -11.38
N TRP A 33 13.17 12.56 -12.30
CA TRP A 33 12.77 11.38 -13.04
C TRP A 33 13.20 11.37 -14.50
N GLY A 34 13.81 12.45 -15.02
CA GLY A 34 14.25 12.54 -16.41
C GLY A 34 14.22 13.95 -17.00
N GLU A 35 14.79 14.09 -18.19
CA GLU A 35 14.96 15.36 -18.92
C GLU A 35 13.72 15.78 -19.72
N LYS A 36 13.68 17.07 -20.11
CA LYS A 36 12.72 17.66 -21.07
C LYS A 36 11.26 17.25 -20.79
N PRO A 37 10.71 17.63 -19.62
CA PRO A 37 9.42 17.16 -19.15
C PRO A 37 8.25 17.88 -19.82
N SER A 38 8.14 17.87 -21.15
CA SER A 38 6.89 18.28 -21.82
C SER A 38 5.74 17.33 -21.48
N PHE A 39 4.51 17.83 -21.56
CA PHE A 39 3.31 17.03 -21.31
C PHE A 39 3.32 15.71 -22.09
N GLY A 40 3.08 14.60 -21.40
CA GLY A 40 3.04 13.26 -21.98
C GLY A 40 4.41 12.60 -22.20
N THR A 41 5.52 13.29 -21.94
CA THR A 41 6.86 12.67 -22.02
C THR A 41 6.98 11.55 -20.98
N CYS A 42 7.37 10.35 -21.42
CA CYS A 42 7.78 9.26 -20.53
C CYS A 42 9.17 9.59 -19.96
N LEU A 43 9.23 9.92 -18.67
CA LEU A 43 10.44 10.31 -17.97
C LEU A 43 11.25 9.07 -17.54
N ALA A 44 10.54 8.06 -17.01
CA ALA A 44 11.17 6.82 -16.58
C ALA A 44 10.22 5.63 -16.78
N GLU A 45 10.80 4.44 -16.95
CA GLU A 45 10.11 3.16 -16.95
C GLU A 45 10.82 2.22 -15.98
N PHE A 46 10.04 1.51 -15.15
CA PHE A 46 10.58 0.60 -14.16
C PHE A 46 9.84 -0.73 -14.19
N SER A 47 10.58 -1.81 -13.98
CA SER A 47 10.05 -3.15 -13.82
C SER A 47 10.84 -3.87 -12.72
N ASN A 48 10.16 -4.71 -11.95
CA ASN A 48 10.83 -5.64 -11.04
C ASN A 48 11.29 -6.93 -11.76
N GLY A 49 11.06 -7.04 -13.08
CA GLY A 49 11.51 -8.16 -13.93
C GLY A 49 10.74 -9.47 -13.76
N ARG A 50 9.62 -9.48 -13.04
CA ARG A 50 8.95 -10.72 -12.57
C ARG A 50 7.63 -11.07 -13.27
N GLY A 51 7.17 -10.26 -14.22
CA GLY A 51 5.99 -10.59 -15.04
C GLY A 51 4.62 -10.41 -14.36
N GLY A 52 4.57 -10.02 -13.08
CA GLY A 52 3.32 -9.75 -12.37
C GLY A 52 2.69 -8.40 -12.77
N TRP A 53 1.37 -8.33 -12.85
CA TRP A 53 0.67 -7.06 -13.10
C TRP A 53 0.86 -6.09 -11.93
N VAL A 54 1.17 -4.83 -12.25
CA VAL A 54 1.21 -3.75 -11.26
C VAL A 54 -0.21 -3.32 -10.93
N HIS A 55 -0.64 -3.52 -9.68
CA HIS A 55 -1.99 -3.14 -9.24
C HIS A 55 -2.09 -1.69 -8.84
N ASP A 56 -1.07 -1.17 -8.14
CA ASP A 56 -1.08 0.19 -7.63
C ASP A 56 0.33 0.78 -7.52
N VAL A 57 0.38 2.11 -7.59
CA VAL A 57 1.60 2.92 -7.54
C VAL A 57 1.36 4.13 -6.65
N SER A 58 2.34 4.53 -5.86
CA SER A 58 2.24 5.72 -5.03
C SER A 58 3.58 6.44 -4.91
N PHE A 59 3.58 7.75 -5.21
CA PHE A 59 4.67 8.64 -4.84
C PHE A 59 4.71 8.90 -3.34
N SER A 60 5.93 9.13 -2.84
CA SER A 60 6.17 9.82 -1.57
C SER A 60 5.64 11.26 -1.64
N ALA A 61 5.50 11.91 -0.49
CA ALA A 61 5.03 13.30 -0.43
C ALA A 61 5.94 14.30 -1.16
N ALA A 62 7.26 14.03 -1.21
CA ALA A 62 8.22 14.87 -1.91
C ALA A 62 8.29 14.53 -3.41
N GLY A 63 7.69 13.40 -3.83
CA GLY A 63 7.72 12.94 -5.21
C GLY A 63 9.07 12.34 -5.64
N ASP A 64 10.01 12.18 -4.71
CA ASP A 64 11.39 11.69 -4.90
C ASP A 64 11.52 10.15 -4.83
N LYS A 65 10.48 9.50 -4.31
CA LYS A 65 10.38 8.05 -4.18
C LYS A 65 9.03 7.59 -4.70
N LEU A 66 9.01 6.37 -5.24
CA LEU A 66 7.81 5.74 -5.75
C LEU A 66 7.77 4.29 -5.27
N ALA A 67 6.63 3.88 -4.73
CA ALA A 67 6.34 2.52 -4.34
C ALA A 67 5.29 1.91 -5.28
N TRP A 68 5.40 0.62 -5.59
CA TRP A 68 4.38 -0.11 -6.34
C TRP A 68 4.21 -1.53 -5.84
N VAL A 69 3.04 -2.09 -6.10
CA VAL A 69 2.66 -3.45 -5.70
C VAL A 69 2.22 -4.28 -6.89
N GLY A 70 2.60 -5.55 -6.88
CA GLY A 70 2.42 -6.47 -8.00
C GLY A 70 1.61 -7.72 -7.66
N HIS A 71 1.03 -8.32 -8.70
CA HIS A 71 0.33 -9.60 -8.59
C HIS A 71 1.27 -10.79 -8.29
N ASP A 72 2.58 -10.57 -8.33
CA ASP A 72 3.64 -11.54 -8.02
C ASP A 72 3.98 -11.61 -6.52
N SER A 73 3.09 -11.11 -5.65
CA SER A 73 3.29 -10.99 -4.20
C SER A 73 4.53 -10.17 -3.85
N SER A 74 4.69 -9.03 -4.53
CA SER A 74 5.81 -8.12 -4.27
C SER A 74 5.37 -6.69 -4.02
N ILE A 75 6.22 -5.99 -3.29
CA ILE A 75 6.23 -4.53 -3.17
C ILE A 75 7.64 -4.07 -3.53
N SER A 76 7.72 -3.00 -4.31
CA SER A 76 8.98 -2.43 -4.76
C SER A 76 9.00 -0.93 -4.53
N VAL A 77 10.20 -0.38 -4.32
CA VAL A 77 10.46 1.05 -4.18
C VAL A 77 11.63 1.45 -5.06
N VAL A 78 11.51 2.64 -5.66
CA VAL A 78 12.59 3.32 -6.37
C VAL A 78 12.73 4.74 -5.84
N ALA A 79 13.98 5.18 -5.64
CA ALA A 79 14.33 6.54 -5.24
C ALA A 79 15.10 7.23 -6.38
N ALA A 80 14.68 8.43 -6.75
CA ALA A 80 15.31 9.20 -7.83
C ALA A 80 16.80 9.50 -7.57
N ALA A 81 17.15 9.81 -6.31
CA ALA A 81 18.52 10.18 -5.94
C ALA A 81 19.55 9.03 -6.07
N ASN A 82 19.11 7.77 -5.99
CA ASN A 82 20.01 6.60 -5.90
C ASN A 82 20.14 5.89 -7.26
N GLN A 83 20.41 6.67 -8.31
CA GLN A 83 20.50 6.17 -9.70
C GLN A 83 19.25 5.38 -10.13
N ALA A 84 18.10 5.69 -9.52
CA ALA A 84 16.85 4.96 -9.69
C ALA A 84 16.96 3.44 -9.43
N GLN A 85 17.80 3.03 -8.48
CA GLN A 85 17.89 1.64 -8.04
C GLN A 85 16.55 1.16 -7.46
N ILE A 86 16.14 -0.04 -7.87
CA ILE A 86 14.90 -0.70 -7.44
C ILE A 86 15.20 -1.65 -6.28
N TYR A 87 14.48 -1.47 -5.17
CA TYR A 87 14.45 -2.40 -4.05
C TYR A 87 13.12 -3.12 -4.04
N THR A 88 13.14 -4.45 -3.96
CA THR A 88 11.92 -5.27 -4.02
C THR A 88 11.90 -6.27 -2.87
N ILE A 89 10.77 -6.33 -2.17
CA ILE A 89 10.45 -7.43 -1.26
C ILE A 89 9.44 -8.32 -1.97
N LYS A 90 9.80 -9.61 -2.07
CA LYS A 90 8.83 -10.68 -2.30
C LYS A 90 8.55 -11.32 -0.94
N GLY A 91 7.34 -11.13 -0.43
CA GLY A 91 6.98 -11.60 0.90
C GLY A 91 6.18 -12.89 0.89
N GLU A 92 6.00 -13.46 2.07
CA GLU A 92 5.05 -14.55 2.34
C GLU A 92 3.64 -13.99 2.58
N PHE A 93 3.19 -13.13 1.67
CA PHE A 93 1.84 -12.60 1.62
C PHE A 93 1.24 -12.87 0.23
N LEU A 94 -0.09 -12.94 0.17
CA LEU A 94 -0.83 -12.99 -1.07
C LEU A 94 -0.71 -11.64 -1.81
N PRO A 95 -1.10 -11.59 -3.10
CA PRO A 95 -0.86 -10.39 -3.87
C PRO A 95 -1.45 -9.12 -3.25
N LEU A 96 -0.65 -8.05 -3.31
CA LEU A 96 -1.03 -6.72 -2.85
C LEU A 96 -1.72 -5.98 -4.00
N ILE A 97 -2.80 -5.26 -3.68
CA ILE A 97 -3.66 -4.57 -4.66
C ILE A 97 -3.54 -3.04 -4.53
N THR A 98 -3.20 -2.55 -3.34
CA THR A 98 -3.13 -1.09 -3.07
C THR A 98 -1.95 -0.77 -2.16
N CYS A 99 -1.36 0.41 -2.36
CA CYS A 99 -0.31 0.93 -1.48
C CYS A 99 -0.34 2.45 -1.38
N THR A 100 0.05 2.99 -0.23
CA THR A 100 0.23 4.43 -0.06
C THR A 100 1.36 4.74 0.91
N TRP A 101 2.10 5.81 0.65
CA TRP A 101 3.02 6.36 1.63
C TRP A 101 2.23 7.03 2.75
N ILE A 102 2.63 6.79 3.99
CA ILE A 102 2.01 7.41 5.18
C ILE A 102 2.98 8.37 5.90
N THR A 103 4.28 8.24 5.61
CA THR A 103 5.35 9.16 6.01
C THR A 103 6.37 9.24 4.86
N SER A 104 7.47 9.99 5.04
CA SER A 104 8.57 10.02 4.08
C SER A 104 9.27 8.65 3.89
N ASN A 105 9.16 7.78 4.90
CA ASN A 105 9.96 6.56 5.06
C ASN A 105 9.09 5.33 5.35
N SER A 106 7.77 5.42 5.18
CA SER A 106 6.86 4.31 5.49
C SER A 106 5.72 4.20 4.48
N VAL A 107 5.44 2.97 4.08
CA VAL A 107 4.40 2.60 3.12
C VAL A 107 3.48 1.58 3.76
N VAL A 108 2.17 1.79 3.61
CA VAL A 108 1.17 0.77 3.92
C VAL A 108 0.70 0.16 2.63
N ALA A 109 0.60 -1.17 2.59
CA ALA A 109 0.01 -1.90 1.48
C ALA A 109 -0.97 -2.97 1.95
N ALA A 110 -1.93 -3.33 1.12
CA ALA A 110 -2.89 -4.40 1.41
C ALA A 110 -3.40 -5.06 0.12
N GLY A 111 -4.08 -6.19 0.29
CA GLY A 111 -4.64 -6.95 -0.81
C GLY A 111 -5.37 -8.20 -0.32
N HIS A 112 -4.94 -9.35 -0.81
CA HIS A 112 -5.62 -10.63 -0.64
C HIS A 112 -5.43 -11.32 0.72
N ASP A 113 -4.60 -10.78 1.63
CA ASP A 113 -4.50 -11.28 3.02
C ASP A 113 -5.52 -10.64 3.98
N TYR A 114 -6.33 -9.69 3.52
CA TYR A 114 -7.39 -9.03 4.30
C TYR A 114 -6.86 -8.18 5.47
N VAL A 115 -5.55 -7.89 5.48
CA VAL A 115 -4.86 -7.10 6.51
C VAL A 115 -3.92 -6.08 5.86
N PRO A 116 -3.81 -4.86 6.42
CA PRO A 116 -2.76 -3.93 6.01
C PRO A 116 -1.38 -4.34 6.55
N PHE A 117 -0.36 -4.18 5.72
CA PHE A 117 1.04 -4.41 6.03
C PHE A 117 1.79 -3.07 6.07
N LEU A 118 2.70 -2.93 7.03
CA LEU A 118 3.60 -1.79 7.15
C LEU A 118 4.99 -2.16 6.63
N PHE A 119 5.53 -1.30 5.79
CA PHE A 119 6.90 -1.35 5.28
C PHE A 119 7.61 -0.04 5.58
N SER A 120 8.92 -0.12 5.81
CA SER A 120 9.80 1.02 6.01
C SER A 120 10.84 1.10 4.89
N VAL A 121 11.19 2.33 4.52
CA VAL A 121 12.19 2.65 3.51
C VAL A 121 13.24 3.53 4.18
N ASP A 122 14.50 3.10 4.17
CA ASP A 122 15.59 3.91 4.69
C ASP A 122 16.07 4.98 3.69
N ASP A 123 17.05 5.78 4.07
CA ASP A 123 17.59 6.85 3.22
C ASP A 123 18.34 6.32 1.99
N ALA A 124 18.81 5.06 2.03
CA ALA A 124 19.38 4.36 0.88
C ALA A 124 18.29 3.80 -0.07
N GLY A 125 17.01 3.89 0.30
CA GLY A 125 15.89 3.33 -0.46
C GLY A 125 15.62 1.85 -0.16
N GLN A 126 16.36 1.24 0.77
CA GLN A 126 16.18 -0.16 1.14
C GLN A 126 14.82 -0.36 1.79
N LEU A 127 14.02 -1.22 1.17
CA LEU A 127 12.70 -1.60 1.65
C LEU A 127 12.82 -2.71 2.69
N THR A 128 12.11 -2.58 3.80
CA THR A 128 12.01 -3.56 4.89
C THR A 128 10.55 -3.81 5.24
N PHE A 129 10.17 -5.07 5.48
CA PHE A 129 8.86 -5.42 6.03
C PHE A 129 8.88 -5.28 7.54
N ASN A 130 7.88 -4.60 8.13
CA ASN A 130 7.80 -4.38 9.57
C ASN A 130 6.79 -5.33 10.21
N GLN A 131 5.50 -5.16 9.93
CA GLN A 131 4.43 -5.90 10.61
C GLN A 131 3.10 -5.85 9.87
N LYS A 132 2.19 -6.75 10.24
CA LYS A 132 0.75 -6.66 9.95
C LYS A 132 0.10 -5.69 10.95
N LEU A 133 -0.86 -4.87 10.51
CA LEU A 133 -1.47 -3.82 11.35
C LEU A 133 -2.74 -4.27 12.08
N ASP A 134 -3.24 -5.46 11.77
CA ASP A 134 -4.45 -6.05 12.35
C ASP A 134 -4.11 -7.23 13.28
N VAL A 135 -3.08 -7.04 14.10
CA VAL A 135 -2.73 -8.02 15.12
C VAL A 135 -3.70 -7.83 16.26
N ALA A 136 -4.62 -8.80 16.44
CA ALA A 136 -5.48 -8.84 17.60
C ALA A 136 -4.60 -8.71 18.86
N LYS A 137 -4.70 -7.58 19.57
CA LYS A 137 -4.11 -7.45 20.90
C LYS A 137 -4.72 -8.58 21.72
N LYS A 138 -3.91 -9.58 22.12
CA LYS A 138 -4.38 -10.66 22.99
C LYS A 138 -4.98 -10.00 24.24
N LYS A 139 -6.32 -9.89 24.27
CA LYS A 139 -7.01 -9.77 25.55
C LYS A 139 -6.75 -11.08 26.25
N GLU A 140 -6.22 -11.02 27.47
CA GLU A 140 -6.18 -12.19 28.34
C GLU A 140 -7.57 -12.84 28.31
N SER A 141 -7.57 -14.15 28.11
CA SER A 141 -8.79 -14.96 28.08
C SER A 141 -9.53 -14.78 29.40
N GLU A 142 -10.49 -13.85 29.46
CA GLU A 142 -11.50 -13.87 30.51
C GLU A 142 -12.23 -15.21 30.39
N THR A 143 -12.19 -15.98 31.47
CA THR A 143 -12.80 -17.31 31.55
C THR A 143 -14.32 -17.17 31.40
N MET A 144 -14.81 -17.32 30.17
CA MET A 144 -16.25 -17.28 29.89
C MET A 144 -16.98 -18.37 30.67
N SER A 145 -18.03 -18.02 31.41
CA SER A 145 -18.83 -18.97 32.19
C SER A 145 -19.54 -19.99 31.28
N ALA A 146 -19.86 -21.17 31.82
CA ALA A 146 -20.57 -22.21 31.08
C ALA A 146 -21.93 -21.74 30.51
N MET A 147 -22.65 -20.87 31.24
CA MET A 147 -23.92 -20.29 30.77
C MET A 147 -23.72 -19.29 29.63
N ALA A 148 -22.63 -18.50 29.67
CA ALA A 148 -22.29 -17.60 28.57
C ALA A 148 -21.98 -18.40 27.30
N LYS A 149 -21.21 -19.50 27.41
CA LYS A 149 -20.94 -20.42 26.30
C LYS A 149 -22.22 -21.02 25.70
N PHE A 150 -23.16 -21.44 26.53
CA PHE A 150 -24.42 -22.03 26.06
C PHE A 150 -25.30 -21.02 25.31
N ARG A 151 -25.38 -19.78 25.80
CA ARG A 151 -26.13 -18.70 25.14
C ARG A 151 -25.53 -18.30 23.78
N THR A 152 -24.20 -18.28 23.67
CA THR A 152 -23.52 -17.98 22.40
C THR A 152 -23.75 -19.11 21.39
N MET A 153 -23.69 -20.36 21.82
CA MET A 153 -23.94 -21.53 20.97
C MET A 153 -25.37 -21.53 20.38
N ASP A 154 -26.37 -21.17 21.20
CA ASP A 154 -27.77 -21.08 20.78
C ASP A 154 -28.01 -19.94 19.77
N LYS A 155 -27.24 -18.85 19.86
CA LYS A 155 -27.35 -17.69 18.97
C LYS A 155 -26.62 -17.87 17.65
N GLU A 156 -25.43 -18.47 17.68
CA GLU A 156 -24.50 -18.50 16.55
C GLU A 156 -24.51 -19.84 15.81
N ALA A 157 -25.24 -20.85 16.31
CA ALA A 157 -25.26 -22.21 15.79
C ALA A 157 -23.85 -22.79 15.55
N SER A 158 -22.87 -22.35 16.35
CA SER A 158 -21.46 -22.74 16.24
C SER A 158 -21.05 -23.54 17.48
N THR A 159 -20.51 -24.74 17.25
CA THR A 159 -20.03 -25.62 18.31
C THR A 159 -18.62 -25.22 18.73
N GLY A 160 -18.48 -24.14 19.51
CA GLY A 160 -17.25 -23.81 20.26
C GLY A 160 -15.95 -23.59 19.46
N ASP A 161 -15.99 -23.71 18.14
CA ASP A 161 -14.89 -23.45 17.24
C ASP A 161 -15.13 -22.10 16.57
N SER A 162 -14.63 -21.05 17.23
CA SER A 162 -14.49 -19.71 16.65
C SER A 162 -13.47 -19.66 15.50
N GLY A 163 -12.95 -20.81 15.05
CA GLY A 163 -11.87 -20.95 14.08
C GLY A 163 -12.26 -21.01 12.59
N LYS A 164 -13.55 -20.97 12.23
CA LYS A 164 -13.97 -20.99 10.81
C LYS A 164 -13.99 -19.62 10.12
N GLY A 165 -13.79 -18.53 10.85
CA GLY A 165 -13.68 -17.17 10.30
C GLY A 165 -12.23 -16.73 10.18
N VAL A 166 -11.93 -15.85 9.21
CA VAL A 166 -10.63 -15.18 9.20
C VAL A 166 -10.60 -14.19 10.35
N ASN A 167 -9.60 -14.29 11.24
CA ASN A 167 -9.47 -13.43 12.41
C ASN A 167 -8.86 -12.06 12.08
N THR A 168 -9.41 -11.40 11.05
CA THR A 168 -9.02 -10.06 10.59
C THR A 168 -10.24 -9.13 10.57
N THR A 169 -10.01 -7.83 10.75
CA THR A 169 -10.99 -6.77 10.66
C THR A 169 -11.63 -6.69 9.28
N HIS A 170 -10.93 -7.01 8.20
CA HIS A 170 -11.61 -7.34 6.92
C HIS A 170 -11.82 -8.85 6.80
N GLN A 171 -12.88 -9.26 6.12
CA GLN A 171 -13.22 -10.67 5.86
C GLN A 171 -13.02 -11.07 4.40
N ASN A 172 -12.52 -10.13 3.58
CA ASN A 172 -12.18 -10.36 2.18
C ASN A 172 -11.16 -9.30 1.72
N SER A 173 -10.72 -9.37 0.47
CA SER A 173 -9.65 -8.53 -0.08
C SER A 173 -9.86 -7.04 0.16
N ILE A 174 -8.83 -6.39 0.67
CA ILE A 174 -8.74 -4.93 0.73
C ILE A 174 -8.36 -4.44 -0.67
N THR A 175 -9.21 -3.61 -1.26
CA THR A 175 -9.04 -3.12 -2.63
C THR A 175 -8.45 -1.72 -2.69
N GLN A 176 -8.58 -0.95 -1.61
CA GLN A 176 -8.11 0.44 -1.57
C GLN A 176 -7.65 0.84 -0.17
N ILE A 177 -6.52 1.52 -0.11
CA ILE A 177 -6.06 2.29 1.04
C ILE A 177 -5.95 3.76 0.64
N SER A 178 -6.44 4.64 1.50
CA SER A 178 -6.36 6.09 1.31
C SER A 178 -5.99 6.79 2.60
N ILE A 179 -5.30 7.92 2.50
CA ILE A 179 -5.07 8.80 3.65
C ILE A 179 -6.42 9.41 4.05
N HIS A 180 -6.76 9.28 5.33
CA HIS A 180 -7.97 9.87 5.90
C HIS A 180 -7.65 11.21 6.59
N THR A 181 -6.56 11.29 7.36
CA THR A 181 -6.17 12.51 8.08
C THR A 181 -4.67 12.76 8.01
N GLY A 182 -4.30 13.96 7.60
CA GLY A 182 -2.92 14.36 7.32
C GLY A 182 -2.60 14.23 5.84
N ASP A 183 -1.32 14.04 5.54
CA ASP A 183 -0.82 13.83 4.18
C ASP A 183 0.28 12.74 4.19
N LYS A 184 0.89 12.50 3.04
CA LYS A 184 1.96 11.50 2.90
C LYS A 184 3.25 11.87 3.66
N ARG A 185 3.38 13.09 4.22
CA ARG A 185 4.51 13.50 5.07
C ARG A 185 4.26 13.08 6.51
N SER A 186 3.02 13.27 6.98
CA SER A 186 2.61 12.98 8.35
C SER A 186 1.14 12.54 8.39
N THR A 187 0.90 11.27 8.05
CA THR A 187 -0.44 10.68 8.17
C THR A 187 -0.70 10.32 9.63
N SER A 188 -1.83 10.79 10.16
CA SER A 188 -2.31 10.39 11.49
C SER A 188 -3.31 9.24 11.43
N LYS A 189 -4.11 9.20 10.35
CA LYS A 189 -5.08 8.14 10.09
C LYS A 189 -5.12 7.78 8.61
N PHE A 190 -5.19 6.49 8.31
CA PHE A 190 -5.53 6.00 6.97
C PHE A 190 -6.80 5.17 7.03
N ALA A 191 -7.45 4.99 5.89
CA ALA A 191 -8.63 4.15 5.75
C ALA A 191 -8.38 3.01 4.76
N SER A 192 -9.04 1.88 4.99
CA SER A 192 -9.10 0.76 4.05
C SER A 192 -10.55 0.44 3.69
N ALA A 193 -10.75 0.07 2.43
CA ALA A 193 -12.02 -0.45 1.92
C ALA A 193 -11.78 -1.83 1.28
N GLY A 194 -12.69 -2.77 1.54
CA GLY A 194 -12.62 -4.13 1.00
C GLY A 194 -13.88 -4.55 0.27
N VAL A 195 -13.78 -5.64 -0.49
CA VAL A 195 -14.93 -6.25 -1.19
C VAL A 195 -15.95 -6.88 -0.23
N ASP A 196 -15.58 -7.00 1.04
CA ASP A 196 -16.46 -7.39 2.15
C ASP A 196 -17.44 -6.26 2.56
N GLY A 197 -17.37 -5.09 1.90
CA GLY A 197 -18.22 -3.94 2.20
C GLY A 197 -17.81 -3.18 3.45
N ARG A 198 -16.65 -3.50 4.05
CA ARG A 198 -16.14 -2.81 5.25
C ARG A 198 -15.32 -1.59 4.85
N PHE A 199 -15.49 -0.52 5.62
CA PHE A 199 -14.65 0.67 5.60
C PHE A 199 -14.08 0.85 7.02
N VAL A 200 -12.75 0.83 7.14
CA VAL A 200 -12.06 0.78 8.42
C VAL A 200 -11.07 1.94 8.49
N ILE A 201 -11.08 2.68 9.61
CA ILE A 201 -10.12 3.75 9.87
C ILE A 201 -9.07 3.22 10.86
N TRP A 202 -7.80 3.43 10.52
CA TRP A 202 -6.64 2.98 11.28
C TRP A 202 -5.88 4.20 11.82
N ASP A 203 -5.59 4.21 13.11
CA ASP A 203 -4.71 5.19 13.74
C ASP A 203 -3.24 4.78 13.56
N VAL A 204 -2.39 5.74 13.20
CA VAL A 204 -0.94 5.53 12.99
C VAL A 204 -0.11 5.71 14.29
N LYS A 205 -0.76 6.12 15.39
CA LYS A 205 -0.10 6.40 16.68
C LYS A 205 0.49 5.16 17.34
#